data_AF-A0A813L1K0-F1
#
_entry.id   AF-A0A813L1K0-F1
#
_cell.length_a   1.000
_cell.length_b   1.000
_cell.length_c   1.000
_cell.angle_alpha   90.00
_cell.angle_beta   90.00
_cell.angle_gamma   90.00
#
_symmetry.space_group_name_H-M   'P 1'
#
loop_
_entity.id
_entity.type
_entity.pdbx_description
1 polymer ?
#
loop_
_entity_poly.entity_id
_entity_poly.type
_entity_poly.pdbx_seq_one_letter_code
_entity_poly.pdbx_strand_id
1 'polypeptide(L)'
;SDPLREDAVAERAVKSCAVAKKPIGVMLMDQAVFCGVGNIYRAETLYEAGIHPNQPANTLTNKDVLHLWSVVVKQMQAGFKTGSIWGKKKGPECYGLTTSACGGKVKSWNMSGRTVYACDKRQKLEVGRKPTVPTVQVKSGTAHLGKMVPAVKAEQKKRKSGEGLAVQHVALKDDATLAAAKGAAVRKRPASRSPAAKRQRKAP
;
A
#
# COMPACT_ATOMS: atom_id res chain seq x y z
N SER A 1 11.84 2.48 -6.77
CA SER A 1 11.83 1.49 -5.67
C SER A 1 10.40 1.25 -5.26
N ASP A 2 9.98 0.00 -5.07
CA ASP A 2 8.62 -0.36 -4.64
C ASP A 2 8.59 -0.48 -3.11
N PRO A 3 7.95 0.46 -2.38
CA PRO A 3 7.95 0.49 -0.91
C PRO A 3 7.28 -0.71 -0.23
N LEU A 4 6.54 -1.54 -0.98
CA LEU A 4 5.89 -2.74 -0.44
C LEU A 4 6.78 -3.98 -0.51
N ARG A 5 7.87 -3.95 -1.29
CA ARG A 5 8.81 -5.08 -1.33
C ARG A 5 9.72 -5.08 -0.10
N GLU A 6 10.09 -6.27 0.35
CA GLU A 6 11.00 -6.44 1.49
C GLU A 6 12.42 -5.96 1.17
N ASP A 7 12.82 -6.00 -0.10
CA ASP A 7 14.12 -5.54 -0.60
C ASP A 7 14.10 -4.06 -1.03
N ALA A 8 13.05 -3.31 -0.68
CA ALA A 8 12.91 -1.93 -1.11
C ALA A 8 13.98 -1.02 -0.50
N VAL A 9 15.03 -0.74 -1.29
CA VAL A 9 16.16 0.07 -0.83
C VAL A 9 15.82 1.56 -0.94
N ALA A 10 15.81 2.25 0.20
CA ALA A 10 15.68 3.70 0.28
C ALA A 10 16.85 4.43 -0.42
N GLU A 11 17.98 3.73 -0.60
CA GLU A 11 19.19 4.25 -1.23
C GLU A 11 18.94 4.82 -2.63
N ARG A 12 18.08 4.18 -3.44
CA ARG A 12 17.73 4.70 -4.77
C ARG A 12 16.98 6.02 -4.67
N ALA A 13 16.03 6.14 -3.73
CA ALA A 13 15.32 7.39 -3.51
C ALA A 13 16.27 8.50 -3.04
N VAL A 14 17.21 8.19 -2.13
CA VAL A 14 18.25 9.12 -1.69
C VAL A 14 19.11 9.58 -2.87
N LYS A 15 19.66 8.65 -3.66
CA LYS A 15 20.50 8.95 -4.83
C LYS A 15 19.74 9.79 -5.87
N SER A 16 18.51 9.41 -6.20
CA SER A 16 17.68 10.14 -7.17
C SER A 16 17.30 11.54 -6.69
N CYS A 17 16.97 11.71 -5.40
CA CYS A 17 16.66 13.02 -4.83
C CYS A 17 17.89 13.93 -4.79
N ALA A 18 19.07 13.41 -4.42
CA ALA A 18 20.30 14.18 -4.26
C ALA A 18 20.72 14.94 -5.54
N VAL A 19 20.41 14.40 -6.73
CA VAL A 19 20.73 15.04 -8.02
C VAL A 19 19.57 15.81 -8.64
N ALA A 20 18.35 15.65 -8.12
CA ALA A 20 17.16 16.20 -8.73
C ALA A 20 16.90 17.66 -8.30
N LYS A 21 17.00 18.59 -9.25
CA LYS A 21 16.63 20.01 -9.06
C LYS A 21 15.12 20.23 -9.04
N LYS A 22 14.33 19.26 -9.51
CA LYS A 22 12.86 19.35 -9.54
C LYS A 22 12.28 19.28 -8.11
N PRO A 23 11.09 19.86 -7.88
CA PRO A 23 10.45 19.79 -6.57
C PRO A 23 10.21 18.37 -6.08
N ILE A 24 10.29 18.16 -4.76
CA ILE A 24 10.04 16.85 -4.13
C ILE A 24 8.61 16.36 -4.38
N GLY A 25 7.63 17.26 -4.48
CA GLY A 25 6.25 16.90 -4.86
C GLY A 25 6.14 16.35 -6.28
N VAL A 26 7.07 16.70 -7.19
CA VAL A 26 7.17 16.10 -8.52
C VAL A 26 7.94 14.78 -8.46
N MET A 27 9.06 14.73 -7.72
CA MET A 27 9.82 13.49 -7.50
C MET A 27 8.97 12.36 -6.91
N LEU A 28 8.07 12.65 -5.97
CA LEU A 28 7.20 11.65 -5.36
C LEU A 28 6.23 11.00 -6.35
N MET A 29 5.89 11.67 -7.45
CA MET A 29 5.01 11.10 -8.48
C MET A 29 5.77 10.26 -9.51
N ASP A 30 7.10 10.28 -9.47
CA ASP A 30 7.98 9.55 -10.38
C ASP A 30 7.99 8.06 -10.02
N GLN A 31 7.27 7.25 -10.80
CA GLN A 31 7.10 5.82 -10.52
C GLN A 31 8.42 5.04 -10.58
N ALA A 32 9.47 5.56 -11.23
CA ALA A 32 10.79 4.95 -11.22
C ALA A 32 11.48 5.09 -9.85
N VAL A 33 11.13 6.13 -9.09
CA VAL A 33 11.70 6.44 -7.77
C VAL A 33 10.78 5.93 -6.66
N PHE A 34 9.51 6.37 -6.66
CA PHE A 34 8.50 6.05 -5.65
C PHE A 34 7.31 5.33 -6.31
N CYS A 35 7.46 4.03 -6.55
CA CYS A 35 6.41 3.24 -7.18
C CYS A 35 5.18 3.16 -6.27
N GLY A 36 3.99 3.34 -6.85
CA GLY A 36 2.71 3.29 -6.15
C GLY A 36 2.29 4.61 -5.49
N VAL A 37 3.16 5.63 -5.43
CA VAL A 37 2.79 6.93 -4.85
C VAL A 37 1.88 7.67 -5.83
N GLY A 38 0.63 7.88 -5.40
CA GLY A 38 -0.39 8.68 -6.06
C GLY A 38 -0.60 10.04 -5.39
N ASN A 39 -1.60 10.81 -5.83
CA ASN A 39 -1.80 12.17 -5.34
C ASN A 39 -2.17 12.25 -3.84
N ILE A 40 -2.96 11.29 -3.35
CA ILE A 40 -3.31 11.19 -1.92
C ILE A 40 -2.04 10.93 -1.10
N TYR A 41 -1.27 9.90 -1.47
CA TYR A 41 0.02 9.61 -0.83
C TYR A 41 0.96 10.81 -0.89
N ARG A 42 1.08 11.52 -2.02
CA ARG A 42 1.91 12.73 -2.13
C ARG A 42 1.53 13.78 -1.08
N ALA A 43 0.24 14.08 -0.92
CA ALA A 43 -0.21 15.08 0.05
C ALA A 43 0.01 14.60 1.49
N GLU A 44 -0.44 13.39 1.82
CA GLU A 44 -0.43 12.86 3.19
C GLU A 44 0.99 12.54 3.68
N THR A 45 1.87 12.04 2.80
CA THR A 45 3.27 11.74 3.17
C THR A 45 4.09 13.00 3.37
N LEU A 46 3.94 14.01 2.50
CA LEU A 46 4.61 15.31 2.66
C LEU A 46 4.10 16.06 3.90
N TYR A 47 2.80 15.94 4.22
CA TYR A 47 2.23 16.53 5.42
C TYR A 47 2.75 15.87 6.70
N GLU A 48 2.77 14.52 6.77
CA GLU A 48 3.33 13.79 7.91
C GLU A 48 4.83 14.10 8.07
N ALA A 49 5.58 14.16 6.97
CA ALA A 49 7.01 14.49 6.96
C ALA A 49 7.31 15.99 7.19
N GLY A 50 6.31 16.88 7.13
CA GLY A 50 6.50 18.32 7.28
C GLY A 50 7.29 18.99 6.15
N ILE A 51 7.32 18.40 4.95
CA ILE A 51 8.11 18.89 3.81
C ILE A 51 7.20 19.65 2.84
N HIS A 52 7.61 20.86 2.42
CA HIS A 52 6.88 21.62 1.41
C HIS A 52 7.00 20.97 0.02
N PRO A 53 5.90 20.79 -0.75
CA PRO A 53 5.96 20.12 -2.06
C PRO A 53 6.89 20.80 -3.08
N ASN A 54 7.00 22.13 -3.03
CA ASN A 54 7.92 22.92 -3.86
C ASN A 54 9.40 22.85 -3.43
N GLN A 55 9.76 22.20 -2.31
CA GLN A 55 11.16 22.10 -1.91
C GLN A 55 11.95 21.34 -2.99
N PRO A 56 13.05 21.91 -3.55
CA PRO A 56 13.87 21.19 -4.52
C PRO A 56 14.45 19.92 -3.89
N ALA A 57 14.34 18.78 -4.56
CA ALA A 57 14.66 17.48 -3.95
C ALA A 57 16.15 17.36 -3.56
N ASN A 58 17.05 17.96 -4.34
CA ASN A 58 18.49 17.97 -4.06
C ASN A 58 18.89 18.79 -2.82
N THR A 59 17.99 19.61 -2.28
CA THR A 59 18.22 20.37 -1.04
C THR A 59 17.83 19.60 0.22
N LEU A 60 17.12 18.48 0.07
CA LEU A 60 16.78 17.60 1.19
C LEU A 60 18.02 16.83 1.62
N THR A 61 18.20 16.67 2.94
CA THR A 61 19.27 15.81 3.48
C THR A 61 18.93 14.34 3.26
N ASN A 62 19.94 13.48 3.31
CA ASN A 62 19.72 12.03 3.33
C ASN A 62 18.74 11.63 4.46
N LYS A 63 18.83 12.29 5.63
CA LYS A 63 17.91 12.05 6.75
C LYS A 63 16.46 12.42 6.40
N ASP A 64 16.24 13.55 5.72
CA ASP A 64 14.90 13.96 5.29
C ASP A 64 14.30 12.96 4.29
N VAL A 65 15.10 12.50 3.33
CA VAL A 65 14.64 11.54 2.32
C VAL A 65 14.39 10.17 2.94
N LEU A 66 15.22 9.72 3.87
CA LEU A 66 14.99 8.47 4.62
C LEU A 66 13.74 8.56 5.49
N HIS A 67 13.51 9.72 6.13
CA HIS A 67 12.29 9.97 6.89
C HIS A 67 11.06 9.93 5.98
N LEU A 68 11.08 10.67 4.87
CA LEU A 68 10.01 10.66 3.87
C LEU A 68 9.74 9.25 3.33
N TRP A 69 10.79 8.48 3.02
CA TRP A 69 10.69 7.09 2.60
C TRP A 69 9.97 6.24 3.66
N SER A 70 10.36 6.35 4.94
CA SER A 70 9.73 5.60 6.03
C SER A 70 8.23 5.92 6.16
N VAL A 71 7.84 7.18 5.95
CA VAL A 71 6.44 7.62 5.97
C VAL A 71 5.66 7.02 4.81
N VAL A 72 6.23 7.02 3.60
CA VAL A 72 5.64 6.39 2.41
C VAL A 72 5.41 4.90 2.66
N VAL A 73 6.42 4.17 3.12
CA VAL A 73 6.33 2.73 3.43
C VAL A 73 5.22 2.47 4.45
N LYS A 74 5.19 3.23 5.56
CA LYS A 74 4.18 3.10 6.61
C LYS A 74 2.76 3.27 6.05
N GLN A 75 2.53 4.30 5.26
CA GLN A 75 1.21 4.60 4.69
C GLN A 75 0.79 3.57 3.64
N MET A 76 1.71 3.12 2.78
CA MET A 76 1.43 2.09 1.79
C MET A 76 1.14 0.74 2.43
N GLN A 77 1.88 0.37 3.48
CA GLN A 77 1.60 -0.85 4.23
C GLN A 77 0.24 -0.77 4.95
N ALA A 78 -0.16 0.40 5.44
CA ALA A 78 -1.51 0.59 5.99
C ALA A 78 -2.56 0.38 4.89
N GLY A 79 -2.42 1.05 3.74
CA GLY A 79 -3.31 0.89 2.59
C GLY A 79 -3.42 -0.56 2.13
N PHE A 80 -2.31 -1.28 2.07
CA PHE A 80 -2.27 -2.70 1.71
C PHE A 80 -3.01 -3.59 2.73
N LYS A 81 -2.83 -3.33 4.04
CA LYS A 81 -3.41 -4.18 5.10
C LYS A 81 -4.88 -3.90 5.38
N THR A 82 -5.31 -2.65 5.27
CA THR A 82 -6.64 -2.21 5.74
C THR A 82 -7.52 -1.62 4.64
N GLY A 83 -6.99 -1.45 3.42
CA GLY A 83 -7.66 -0.70 2.36
C GLY A 83 -7.67 0.83 2.60
N SER A 84 -7.03 1.31 3.66
CA SER A 84 -7.00 2.72 4.04
C SER A 84 -5.59 3.19 4.33
N ILE A 85 -5.14 4.24 3.62
CA ILE A 85 -3.83 4.88 3.81
C ILE A 85 -3.62 5.38 5.25
N TRP A 86 -4.72 5.68 5.95
CA TRP A 86 -4.73 6.26 7.29
C TRP A 86 -4.62 5.23 8.41
N GLY A 87 -4.74 3.94 8.10
CA GLY A 87 -4.72 2.87 9.10
C GLY A 87 -5.76 3.11 10.20
N LYS A 88 -5.31 3.40 11.42
CA LYS A 88 -6.18 3.72 12.58
C LYS A 88 -6.67 5.19 12.61
N LYS A 89 -6.07 6.09 11.83
CA LYS A 89 -6.46 7.51 11.79
C LYS A 89 -7.84 7.65 11.10
N LYS A 90 -8.61 8.66 11.51
CA LYS A 90 -9.99 8.89 11.04
C LYS A 90 -10.07 9.72 9.74
N GLY A 91 -9.22 9.40 8.75
CA GLY A 91 -9.26 10.02 7.42
C GLY A 91 -8.15 11.03 7.13
N PRO A 92 -8.30 11.86 6.07
CA PRO A 92 -7.27 12.75 5.56
C PRO A 92 -6.81 13.78 6.59
N GLU A 93 -5.51 14.08 6.57
CA GLU A 93 -4.93 15.13 7.40
C GLU A 93 -4.59 16.39 6.62
N CYS A 94 -4.43 16.29 5.29
CA CYS A 94 -4.17 17.44 4.41
C CYS A 94 -4.88 17.34 3.06
N TYR A 95 -4.97 16.14 2.48
CA TYR A 95 -5.52 15.94 1.14
C TYR A 95 -6.99 16.38 1.03
N GLY A 96 -7.27 17.30 0.10
CA GLY A 96 -8.65 17.73 -0.19
C GLY A 96 -9.30 18.59 0.89
N LEU A 97 -8.56 18.99 1.94
CA LEU A 97 -9.08 19.80 3.02
C LEU A 97 -8.84 21.30 2.78
N THR A 98 -9.62 22.14 3.46
CA THR A 98 -9.36 23.58 3.59
C THR A 98 -8.53 23.90 4.84
N THR A 99 -8.68 23.08 5.89
CA THR A 99 -7.93 23.15 7.14
C THR A 99 -7.37 21.77 7.44
N SER A 100 -6.06 21.71 7.69
CA SER A 100 -5.33 20.46 8.00
C SER A 100 -5.59 19.98 9.42
N ALA A 101 -5.20 18.73 9.73
CA ALA A 101 -5.36 18.15 11.05
C ALA A 101 -4.66 18.93 12.19
N CYS A 102 -3.62 19.73 11.88
CA CYS A 102 -2.95 20.58 12.87
C CYS A 102 -3.61 21.97 13.04
N GLY A 103 -4.73 22.24 12.36
CA GLY A 103 -5.42 23.52 12.34
C GLY A 103 -4.84 24.57 11.39
N GLY A 104 -3.82 24.25 10.60
CA GLY A 104 -3.25 25.17 9.59
C GLY A 104 -4.08 25.18 8.31
N LYS A 105 -4.03 26.29 7.54
CA LYS A 105 -4.76 26.41 6.28
C LYS A 105 -4.08 25.56 5.21
N VAL A 106 -4.88 24.82 4.45
CA VAL A 106 -4.39 24.05 3.32
C VAL A 106 -4.49 24.89 2.06
N LYS A 107 -3.36 25.08 1.41
CA LYS A 107 -3.26 25.66 0.07
C LYS A 107 -3.28 24.55 -0.96
N SER A 108 -3.87 24.82 -2.12
CA SER A 108 -3.81 23.91 -3.27
C SER A 108 -3.42 24.66 -4.54
N TRP A 109 -2.66 23.99 -5.41
CA TRP A 109 -2.21 24.55 -6.69
C TRP A 109 -1.94 23.42 -7.69
N ASN A 110 -1.75 23.77 -8.96
CA ASN A 110 -1.36 22.80 -9.99
C ASN A 110 0.14 22.51 -9.92
N MET A 111 0.51 21.23 -9.89
CA MET A 111 1.89 20.78 -10.02
C MET A 111 1.94 19.63 -11.02
N SER A 112 2.46 19.91 -12.22
CA SER A 112 2.57 18.96 -13.33
C SER A 112 1.22 18.33 -13.70
N GLY A 113 0.19 19.17 -13.87
CA GLY A 113 -1.13 18.73 -14.31
C GLY A 113 -1.99 18.09 -13.22
N ARG A 114 -1.50 18.00 -11.98
CA ARG A 114 -2.25 17.43 -10.84
C ARG A 114 -2.29 18.41 -9.67
N THR A 115 -3.45 18.56 -9.05
CA THR A 115 -3.59 19.37 -7.84
C THR A 115 -2.73 18.83 -6.72
N VAL A 116 -1.97 19.68 -6.05
CA VAL A 116 -1.22 19.36 -4.83
C VAL A 116 -1.81 20.13 -3.65
N TYR A 117 -1.64 19.61 -2.43
CA TYR A 117 -2.14 20.19 -1.19
C TYR A 117 -0.97 20.38 -0.22
N ALA A 118 -0.93 21.49 0.51
CA ALA A 118 0.02 21.71 1.58
C ALA A 118 -0.53 22.59 2.70
N CYS A 119 -0.20 22.25 3.94
CA CYS A 119 -0.46 23.03 5.14
C CYS A 119 0.55 24.16 5.30
N ASP A 120 0.08 25.41 5.41
CA ASP A 120 0.92 26.59 5.62
C ASP A 120 1.72 26.57 6.93
N LYS A 121 1.20 25.92 7.96
CA LYS A 121 1.79 25.86 9.30
C LYS A 121 2.90 24.80 9.40
N ARG A 122 2.67 23.58 8.86
CA ARG A 122 3.62 22.46 8.99
C ARG A 122 4.64 22.40 7.86
N GLN A 123 4.29 22.84 6.66
CA GLN A 123 5.11 22.64 5.48
C GLN A 123 5.64 24.00 5.04
N LYS A 124 6.69 24.50 5.68
CA LYS A 124 7.35 25.74 5.28
C LYS A 124 8.35 25.47 4.16
N LEU A 125 8.42 26.36 3.18
CA LEU A 125 9.42 26.29 2.12
C LEU A 125 10.72 26.90 2.64
N GLU A 126 11.78 26.10 2.67
CA GLU A 126 13.11 26.54 3.12
C GLU A 126 13.85 27.17 1.94
N VAL A 127 13.67 28.49 1.79
CA VAL A 127 14.29 29.28 0.72
C VAL A 127 15.81 29.37 0.97
N GLY A 128 16.60 29.14 -0.08
CA GLY A 128 18.07 29.21 0.01
C GLY A 128 18.74 27.99 0.65
N ARG A 129 17.99 26.93 0.95
CA ARG A 129 18.56 25.65 1.40
C ARG A 129 19.57 25.14 0.36
N LYS A 130 20.83 24.96 0.77
CA LYS A 130 21.89 24.50 -0.14
C LYS A 130 21.70 23.02 -0.50
N PRO A 131 22.06 22.60 -1.73
CA PRO A 131 22.09 21.19 -2.08
C PRO A 131 22.93 20.40 -1.09
N THR A 132 22.44 19.25 -0.64
CA THR A 132 23.22 18.41 0.25
C THR A 132 24.13 17.52 -0.59
N VAL A 133 25.43 17.55 -0.29
CA VAL A 133 26.38 16.63 -0.89
C VAL A 133 26.07 15.24 -0.33
N PRO A 134 25.82 14.21 -1.16
CA PRO A 134 25.48 12.89 -0.67
C PRO A 134 26.69 12.28 0.08
N THR A 135 26.69 12.38 1.40
CA THR A 135 27.59 11.61 2.27
C THR A 135 26.87 10.32 2.63
N VAL A 136 27.01 9.30 1.80
CA VAL A 136 26.34 8.01 2.03
C VAL A 136 27.36 7.02 2.57
N GLN A 137 27.35 6.80 3.89
CA GLN A 137 27.82 5.55 4.50
C GLN A 137 26.58 4.76 4.94
N VAL A 138 26.11 3.84 4.09
CA VAL A 138 25.02 2.93 4.46
C VAL A 138 25.63 1.70 5.12
N LYS A 139 25.33 1.45 6.39
CA LYS A 139 25.54 0.14 7.00
C LYS A 139 24.42 -0.78 6.51
N SER A 140 24.76 -1.75 5.66
CA SER A 140 23.90 -2.85 5.27
C SER A 140 23.69 -3.75 6.49
N GLY A 141 22.57 -3.60 7.20
CA GLY A 141 22.28 -4.44 8.34
C GLY A 141 20.89 -4.19 8.89
N THR A 142 19.93 -5.00 8.46
CA THR A 142 18.60 -5.10 9.08
C THR A 142 18.76 -5.77 10.45
N ALA A 143 19.11 -5.00 11.47
CA ALA A 143 18.97 -5.45 12.85
C ALA A 143 17.48 -5.42 13.19
N HIS A 144 16.98 -6.54 13.72
CA HIS A 144 15.61 -6.79 14.17
C HIS A 144 14.61 -7.26 13.11
N LEU A 145 14.70 -8.52 12.71
CA LEU A 145 13.54 -9.43 12.72
C LEU A 145 14.07 -10.87 12.79
N GLY A 146 13.46 -11.68 13.65
CA GLY A 146 13.86 -13.07 13.88
C GLY A 146 13.87 -13.93 12.60
N LYS A 147 14.54 -15.09 12.69
CA LYS A 147 14.81 -16.00 11.57
C LYS A 147 13.58 -16.22 10.68
N MET A 148 13.69 -15.90 9.39
CA MET A 148 12.72 -16.27 8.36
C MET A 148 12.49 -17.78 8.38
N VAL A 149 11.22 -18.18 8.36
CA VAL A 149 10.83 -19.57 8.22
C VAL A 149 10.45 -19.80 6.76
N PRO A 150 10.98 -20.83 6.07
CA PRO A 150 10.66 -21.13 4.68
C PRO A 150 9.16 -21.21 4.43
N ALA A 151 8.72 -20.79 3.24
CA ALA A 151 7.32 -20.75 2.83
C ALA A 151 6.57 -22.07 3.11
N VAL A 152 7.22 -23.21 2.93
CA VAL A 152 6.66 -24.55 3.20
C VAL A 152 6.27 -24.74 4.68
N LYS A 153 7.09 -24.22 5.60
CA LYS A 153 6.85 -24.32 7.04
C LYS A 153 5.81 -23.29 7.51
N ALA A 154 5.74 -22.12 6.86
CA ALA A 154 4.66 -21.16 7.09
C ALA A 154 3.29 -21.71 6.62
N GLU A 155 3.27 -22.40 5.47
CA GLU A 155 2.07 -23.05 4.91
C GLU A 155 1.57 -24.20 5.79
N GLN A 156 2.47 -25.05 6.31
CA GLN A 156 2.11 -26.11 7.26
C GLN A 156 1.55 -25.56 8.58
N LYS A 157 2.07 -24.42 9.06
CA LYS A 157 1.55 -23.77 10.26
C LYS A 157 0.14 -23.23 10.03
N LYS A 158 -0.12 -22.59 8.89
CA LYS A 158 -1.46 -22.11 8.47
C LYS A 158 -2.47 -23.26 8.34
N ARG A 159 -2.04 -24.40 7.78
CA ARG A 159 -2.86 -25.61 7.71
C ARG A 159 -3.18 -26.21 9.08
N LYS A 160 -2.25 -26.16 10.02
CA LYS A 160 -2.46 -26.62 11.40
C LYS A 160 -3.30 -25.66 12.24
N SER A 161 -3.27 -24.36 11.96
CA SER A 161 -4.06 -23.34 12.67
C SER A 161 -5.49 -23.20 12.14
N GLY A 162 -5.84 -23.85 11.03
CA GLY A 162 -7.21 -23.85 10.48
C GLY A 162 -7.64 -22.53 9.83
N GLU A 163 -6.72 -21.60 9.57
CA GLU A 163 -7.02 -20.34 8.89
C GLU A 163 -7.16 -20.57 7.38
N GLY A 164 -8.36 -20.97 6.94
CA GLY A 164 -8.73 -21.06 5.53
C GLY A 164 -9.04 -19.68 4.93
N LEU A 165 -8.32 -19.30 3.88
CA LEU A 165 -8.63 -18.14 3.04
C LEU A 165 -9.95 -18.38 2.29
N ALA A 166 -11.03 -17.74 2.76
CA ALA A 166 -12.28 -17.62 2.00
C ALA A 166 -12.16 -16.44 1.02
N VAL A 167 -11.60 -16.66 -0.17
CA VAL A 167 -11.88 -15.82 -1.34
C VAL A 167 -11.89 -16.71 -2.59
N GLN A 168 -13.08 -17.04 -3.09
CA GLN A 168 -13.23 -17.58 -4.44
C GLN A 168 -13.22 -16.40 -5.41
N HIS A 169 -12.10 -16.18 -6.10
CA HIS A 169 -12.12 -15.47 -7.37
C HIS A 169 -12.36 -16.48 -8.49
N VAL A 170 -13.45 -16.29 -9.22
CA VAL A 170 -13.77 -17.03 -10.45
C VAL A 170 -12.74 -16.61 -11.50
N ALA A 171 -11.75 -17.48 -11.74
CA ALA A 171 -10.94 -17.44 -12.95
C ALA A 171 -11.63 -18.32 -14.01
N LEU A 172 -11.81 -17.78 -15.21
CA LEU A 172 -12.29 -18.47 -16.40
C LEU A 172 -11.51 -19.77 -16.59
N LYS A 173 -12.25 -20.87 -16.78
CA LYS A 173 -11.70 -22.21 -17.02
C LYS A 173 -11.44 -22.37 -18.52
N ASP A 174 -10.19 -22.57 -18.91
CA ASP A 174 -9.84 -23.06 -20.24
C ASP A 174 -10.19 -24.55 -20.38
N ASP A 175 -10.68 -24.92 -21.56
CA ASP A 175 -11.31 -26.21 -21.93
C ASP A 175 -10.43 -27.45 -21.67
N ALA A 176 -9.11 -27.28 -21.59
CA ALA A 176 -8.17 -28.36 -21.27
C ALA A 176 -8.42 -28.97 -19.87
N THR A 177 -9.02 -28.20 -18.94
CA THR A 177 -9.28 -28.65 -17.57
C THR A 177 -10.55 -29.50 -17.44
N LEU A 178 -11.48 -29.39 -18.39
CA LEU A 178 -12.75 -30.14 -18.38
C LEU A 178 -12.58 -31.61 -18.85
N ALA A 179 -11.58 -31.90 -19.67
CA ALA A 179 -11.33 -33.26 -20.17
C ALA A 179 -10.79 -34.21 -19.08
N ALA A 180 -10.01 -33.70 -18.13
CA ALA A 180 -9.41 -34.49 -17.05
C ALA A 180 -10.41 -34.94 -15.95
N ALA A 181 -11.59 -34.30 -15.87
CA ALA A 181 -12.55 -34.55 -14.79
C ALA A 181 -13.58 -35.66 -15.10
N LYS A 182 -13.66 -36.18 -16.34
CA LYS A 182 -14.65 -37.20 -16.73
C LYS A 182 -14.24 -38.66 -16.46
N GLY A 183 -13.10 -38.91 -15.82
CA GLY A 183 -12.53 -40.25 -15.63
C GLY A 183 -12.83 -40.98 -14.31
N ALA A 184 -13.49 -40.35 -13.32
CA ALA A 184 -13.67 -40.97 -11.99
C ALA A 184 -15.12 -41.45 -11.76
N ALA A 185 -15.33 -42.76 -11.85
CA ALA A 185 -16.61 -43.44 -11.69
C ALA A 185 -17.23 -43.31 -10.27
N VAL A 186 -18.50 -42.90 -10.22
CA VAL A 186 -19.33 -42.82 -9.00
C VAL A 186 -19.86 -44.21 -8.63
N ARG A 187 -19.54 -44.71 -7.44
CA ARG A 187 -20.20 -45.89 -6.83
C ARG A 187 -21.54 -45.48 -6.20
N LYS A 188 -22.63 -46.17 -6.58
CA LYS A 188 -24.02 -45.97 -6.10
C LYS A 188 -24.21 -46.46 -4.65
N ARG A 189 -24.96 -45.73 -3.82
CA ARG A 189 -25.58 -46.21 -2.56
C ARG A 189 -27.02 -46.69 -2.83
N PRO A 190 -27.50 -47.77 -2.17
CA PRO A 190 -28.83 -48.31 -2.42
C PRO A 190 -29.93 -47.58 -1.61
N ALA A 191 -31.16 -47.68 -2.11
CA ALA A 191 -32.38 -47.04 -1.62
C ALA A 191 -33.15 -47.91 -0.60
N SER A 192 -33.87 -47.29 0.33
CA SER A 192 -34.92 -47.95 1.12
C SER A 192 -36.11 -47.03 1.44
N ARG A 193 -37.19 -47.26 0.67
CA ARG A 193 -38.66 -47.28 0.93
C ARG A 193 -39.34 -46.31 1.93
N SER A 194 -40.41 -45.69 1.38
CA SER A 194 -41.57 -45.03 2.02
C SER A 194 -42.61 -46.07 2.53
N PRO A 195 -43.63 -45.68 3.34
CA PRO A 195 -45.00 -45.50 2.78
C PRO A 195 -45.85 -44.38 3.46
N ALA A 196 -46.64 -43.60 2.71
CA ALA A 196 -48.13 -43.62 2.52
C ALA A 196 -48.98 -43.38 3.81
N ALA A 197 -50.12 -42.67 3.91
CA ALA A 197 -51.12 -41.98 3.07
C ALA A 197 -51.97 -41.08 4.04
N LYS A 198 -52.74 -40.05 3.65
CA LYS A 198 -54.14 -40.13 3.16
C LYS A 198 -54.72 -38.72 2.89
N ARG A 199 -55.57 -38.64 1.86
CA ARG A 199 -56.47 -37.53 1.43
C ARG A 199 -57.52 -37.18 2.48
N GLN A 200 -58.05 -35.94 2.44
CA GLN A 200 -59.49 -35.67 2.21
C GLN A 200 -59.78 -34.18 1.92
N ARG A 201 -60.75 -33.95 1.01
CA ARG A 201 -61.39 -32.69 0.61
C ARG A 201 -62.79 -32.64 1.25
N LYS A 202 -63.30 -31.47 1.68
CA LYS A 202 -64.58 -30.84 1.24
C LYS A 202 -64.98 -29.61 2.10
N ALA A 203 -65.76 -28.74 1.46
CA ALA A 203 -66.33 -27.45 1.87
C ALA A 203 -67.39 -27.55 3.01
N PRO A 204 -68.09 -26.47 3.39
CA PRO A 204 -69.13 -25.83 2.56
C PRO A 204 -68.79 -24.45 1.99
#